data_AF-A0A380DSU8-F1
#
_entry.id   AF-A0A380DSU8-F1
#
_cell.length_a   1.000
_cell.length_b   1.000
_cell.length_c   1.000
_cell.angle_alpha   90.00
_cell.angle_beta   90.00
_cell.angle_gamma   90.00
#
_symmetry.space_group_name_H-M   'P 1'
#
loop_
_entity.id
_entity.type
_entity.pdbx_description
1 polymer ?
#
loop_
_entity_poly.entity_id
_entity_poly.type
_entity_poly.pdbx_seq_one_letter_code
_entity_poly.pdbx_strand_id
1 'polypeptide(L)'
;MKLQTTYPSNNYPYMLKHGAIKYIGTYLNQFDQSFLLIDEYVNQYFANKFDDILSYENVHKVIIPAGEKTKTFEQYQETLEYILSHHVTRNTAIIAVGGGATEILQDL
;
A
#
# COMPACT_ATOMS: atom_id res chain seq x y z
N MET A 1 2.23 -10.07 -18.06
CA MET A 1 2.95 -11.24 -17.53
C MET A 1 2.64 -11.41 -16.05
N LYS A 2 2.59 -12.66 -15.55
CA LYS A 2 2.54 -12.98 -14.12
C LYS A 2 3.76 -13.86 -13.82
N LEU A 3 4.56 -13.47 -12.85
CA LEU A 3 5.67 -14.26 -12.31
C LEU A 3 5.32 -14.71 -10.88
N GLN A 4 6.06 -15.65 -10.34
CA GLN A 4 5.88 -16.15 -8.97
C GLN A 4 7.26 -16.47 -8.38
N THR A 5 7.43 -16.19 -7.09
CA THR A 5 8.64 -16.60 -6.36
C THR A 5 8.69 -18.11 -6.17
N THR A 6 9.90 -18.63 -5.94
CA THR A 6 10.17 -20.08 -5.81
C THR A 6 10.98 -20.41 -4.55
N TYR A 7 10.73 -19.68 -3.46
CA TYR A 7 11.27 -19.98 -2.14
C TYR A 7 10.64 -21.28 -1.57
N PRO A 8 11.24 -21.91 -0.53
CA PRO A 8 10.68 -23.10 0.09
C PRO A 8 9.25 -22.93 0.64
N SER A 9 8.90 -21.73 1.09
CA SER A 9 7.57 -21.37 1.59
C SER A 9 7.32 -19.87 1.40
N ASN A 10 6.09 -19.40 1.67
CA ASN A 10 5.70 -17.98 1.62
C ASN A 10 5.94 -17.30 0.27
N ASN A 11 5.60 -18.01 -0.81
CA ASN A 11 5.72 -17.47 -2.16
C ASN A 11 4.59 -16.48 -2.46
N TYR A 12 4.90 -15.48 -3.29
CA TYR A 12 4.00 -14.43 -3.70
C TYR A 12 4.10 -14.16 -5.21
N PRO A 13 3.01 -13.71 -5.85
CA PRO A 13 3.00 -13.42 -7.26
C PRO A 13 3.51 -12.01 -7.57
N TYR A 14 4.19 -11.84 -8.71
CA TYR A 14 4.44 -10.54 -9.31
C TYR A 14 3.58 -10.36 -10.56
N MET A 15 2.73 -9.33 -10.58
CA MET A 15 1.91 -9.00 -11.75
C MET A 15 2.53 -7.87 -12.58
N LEU A 16 3.28 -8.23 -13.62
CA LEU A 16 3.95 -7.29 -14.52
C LEU A 16 3.14 -7.13 -15.82
N LYS A 17 2.21 -6.18 -15.85
CA LYS A 17 1.39 -5.89 -17.04
C LYS A 17 0.82 -4.48 -17.03
N HIS A 18 0.52 -3.96 -18.22
CA HIS A 18 -0.24 -2.74 -18.36
C HIS A 18 -1.62 -2.87 -17.70
N GLY A 19 -1.99 -1.88 -16.89
CA GLY A 19 -3.27 -1.88 -16.15
C GLY A 19 -3.37 -2.93 -15.04
N ALA A 20 -2.25 -3.34 -14.42
CA ALA A 20 -2.26 -4.30 -13.31
C ALA A 20 -3.01 -3.81 -12.05
N ILE A 21 -3.23 -2.50 -11.91
CA ILE A 21 -3.96 -1.89 -10.79
C ILE A 21 -5.35 -2.50 -10.55
N LYS A 22 -6.04 -2.96 -11.61
CA LYS A 22 -7.36 -3.61 -11.52
C LYS A 22 -7.38 -4.89 -10.69
N TYR A 23 -6.22 -5.49 -10.41
CA TYR A 23 -6.11 -6.69 -9.60
C TYR A 23 -6.06 -6.39 -8.11
N ILE A 24 -5.80 -5.15 -7.68
CA ILE A 24 -5.77 -4.78 -6.26
C ILE A 24 -7.10 -5.13 -5.60
N GLY A 25 -8.23 -4.79 -6.24
CA GLY A 25 -9.58 -5.10 -5.74
C GLY A 25 -9.84 -6.59 -5.46
N THR A 26 -9.13 -7.50 -6.14
CA THR A 26 -9.28 -8.95 -5.90
C THR A 26 -8.69 -9.41 -4.55
N TYR A 27 -7.84 -8.59 -3.94
CA TYR A 27 -7.21 -8.85 -2.66
C TYR A 27 -7.89 -8.13 -1.49
N LEU A 28 -8.49 -6.96 -1.73
CA LEU A 28 -9.03 -6.10 -0.67
C LEU A 28 -10.08 -6.81 0.21
N ASN A 29 -10.94 -7.63 -0.39
CA ASN A 29 -11.99 -8.36 0.34
C ASN A 29 -11.45 -9.45 1.28
N GLN A 30 -10.14 -9.73 1.27
CA GLN A 30 -9.52 -10.74 2.13
C GLN A 30 -9.04 -10.15 3.47
N PHE A 31 -8.99 -8.81 3.58
CA PHE A 31 -8.47 -8.09 4.73
C PHE A 31 -9.59 -7.35 5.47
N ASP A 32 -9.44 -7.25 6.79
CA ASP A 32 -10.40 -6.54 7.64
C ASP A 32 -10.32 -5.03 7.34
N GLN A 33 -9.09 -4.52 7.18
CA GLN A 33 -8.78 -3.15 6.78
C GLN A 33 -7.60 -3.13 5.80
N SER A 34 -7.52 -2.09 4.97
CA SER A 34 -6.39 -1.86 4.07
C SER A 34 -5.94 -0.40 4.09
N PHE A 35 -4.65 -0.15 4.21
CA PHE A 35 -4.07 1.19 4.18
C PHE A 35 -3.26 1.39 2.91
N LEU A 36 -3.70 2.31 2.06
CA LEU A 36 -3.04 2.71 0.84
C LEU A 36 -2.07 3.85 1.13
N LEU A 37 -0.79 3.51 1.32
CA LEU A 37 0.30 4.46 1.52
C LEU A 37 0.79 4.93 0.16
N ILE A 38 0.53 6.18 -0.18
CA ILE A 38 0.82 6.76 -1.49
C ILE A 38 1.75 7.95 -1.39
N ASP A 39 2.80 7.94 -2.21
CA ASP A 39 3.70 9.09 -2.38
C ASP A 39 2.90 10.34 -2.80
N GLU A 40 3.21 11.47 -2.18
CA GLU A 40 2.53 12.76 -2.42
C GLU A 40 2.39 13.12 -3.91
N TYR A 41 3.46 12.97 -4.70
CA TYR A 41 3.42 13.31 -6.12
C TYR A 41 2.67 12.24 -6.91
N VAL A 42 2.82 10.97 -6.55
CA VAL A 42 2.07 9.87 -7.18
C VAL A 42 0.56 10.06 -6.95
N ASN A 43 0.14 10.50 -5.77
CA ASN A 43 -1.25 10.84 -5.49
C ASN A 43 -1.72 12.00 -6.37
N GLN A 44 -0.92 13.05 -6.56
CA GLN A 44 -1.29 14.16 -7.46
C GLN A 44 -1.54 13.71 -8.91
N TYR A 45 -0.71 12.80 -9.44
CA TYR A 45 -0.85 12.33 -10.81
C TYR A 45 -1.94 11.26 -11.01
N PHE A 46 -2.19 10.44 -9.98
CA PHE A 46 -2.97 9.20 -10.15
C PHE A 46 -4.09 9.00 -9.14
N ALA A 47 -4.44 10.00 -8.31
CA ALA A 47 -5.52 9.88 -7.32
C ALA A 47 -6.78 9.22 -7.89
N ASN A 48 -7.25 9.69 -9.04
CA ASN A 48 -8.49 9.22 -9.67
C ASN A 48 -8.45 7.73 -10.05
N LYS A 49 -7.27 7.12 -10.18
CA LYS A 49 -7.14 5.68 -10.46
C LYS A 49 -7.43 4.79 -9.25
N PHE A 50 -7.48 5.39 -8.06
CA PHE A 50 -7.75 4.71 -6.81
C PHE A 50 -9.15 4.98 -6.29
N ASP A 51 -9.95 5.86 -6.91
CA ASP A 51 -11.30 6.21 -6.43
C ASP A 51 -12.19 4.97 -6.26
N ASP A 52 -12.17 4.05 -7.23
CA ASP A 52 -12.92 2.78 -7.14
C ASP A 52 -12.48 1.95 -5.92
N ILE A 53 -11.19 1.90 -5.63
CA ILE A 53 -10.60 1.16 -4.50
C ILE A 53 -10.88 1.87 -3.16
N LEU A 54 -10.90 3.20 -3.17
CA LEU A 54 -11.18 4.03 -2.00
C LEU A 54 -12.68 4.15 -1.70
N SER A 55 -13.55 3.64 -2.58
CA SER A 55 -14.99 3.53 -2.32
C SER A 55 -15.35 2.44 -1.31
N TYR A 56 -14.42 1.52 -1.03
CA TYR A 56 -14.58 0.48 -0.01
C TYR A 56 -14.36 1.09 1.38
N GLU A 57 -15.32 0.91 2.29
CA GLU A 57 -15.30 1.53 3.62
C GLU A 57 -14.08 1.15 4.47
N ASN A 58 -13.54 -0.04 4.23
CA ASN A 58 -12.40 -0.58 4.97
C ASN A 58 -11.04 -0.25 4.32
N VAL A 59 -11.01 0.69 3.36
CA VAL A 59 -9.78 1.14 2.70
C VAL A 59 -9.50 2.59 3.06
N HIS A 60 -8.34 2.84 3.65
CA HIS A 60 -7.89 4.16 4.10
C HIS A 60 -6.73 4.64 3.24
N LYS A 61 -6.77 5.87 2.74
CA LYS A 61 -5.63 6.49 2.04
C LYS A 61 -4.75 7.26 3.02
N VAL A 62 -3.44 7.00 2.97
CA VAL A 62 -2.42 7.72 3.72
C VAL A 62 -1.44 8.33 2.72
N ILE A 63 -1.41 9.65 2.63
CA ILE A 63 -0.46 10.35 1.77
C ILE A 63 0.83 10.55 2.56
N ILE A 64 1.95 10.07 2.02
CA ILE A 64 3.27 10.18 2.65
C ILE A 64 4.18 11.13 1.85
N PRO A 65 5.21 11.73 2.46
CA PRO A 65 6.13 12.63 1.77
C PRO A 65 6.78 11.98 0.55
N ALA A 66 7.05 12.78 -0.49
CA ALA A 66 7.63 12.24 -1.71
C ALA A 66 9.08 11.76 -1.55
N GLY A 67 9.40 10.58 -2.11
CA GLY A 67 10.75 10.05 -2.22
C GLY A 67 11.46 9.82 -0.88
N GLU A 68 12.76 10.10 -0.81
CA GLU A 68 13.60 9.86 0.39
C GLU A 68 13.12 10.61 1.64
N LYS A 69 12.30 11.66 1.49
CA LYS A 69 11.74 12.40 2.62
C LYS A 69 10.84 11.53 3.51
N THR A 70 10.28 10.43 2.98
CA THR A 70 9.48 9.50 3.78
C THR A 70 10.31 8.53 4.62
N LYS A 71 11.63 8.43 4.39
CA LYS A 71 12.50 7.45 5.05
C LYS A 71 13.12 8.02 6.33
N THR A 72 12.26 8.39 7.26
CA THR A 72 12.68 8.90 8.56
C THR A 72 11.94 8.14 9.66
N PHE A 73 12.56 8.04 10.84
CA PHE A 73 11.92 7.41 12.00
C PHE A 73 10.67 8.18 12.42
N GLU A 74 10.69 9.50 12.27
CA GLU A 74 9.57 10.38 12.56
C GLU A 74 8.37 10.05 11.67
N GLN A 75 8.59 9.91 10.35
CA GLN A 75 7.53 9.55 9.41
C GLN A 75 7.01 8.14 9.67
N TYR A 76 7.91 7.21 9.97
CA TYR A 76 7.54 5.85 10.35
C TYR A 76 6.63 5.84 11.57
N GLN A 77 7.06 6.48 12.65
CA GLN A 77 6.29 6.56 13.89
C GLN A 77 4.93 7.23 13.67
N GLU A 78 4.89 8.37 12.97
CA GLU A 78 3.65 9.07 12.67
C GLU A 78 2.66 8.18 11.88
N THR A 79 3.16 7.49 10.85
CA THR A 79 2.34 6.62 10.01
C THR A 79 1.83 5.41 10.80
N LEU A 80 2.69 4.82 11.64
CA LEU A 80 2.35 3.68 12.47
C LEU A 80 1.30 4.03 13.53
N GLU A 81 1.47 5.15 14.24
CA GLU A 81 0.49 5.64 15.22
C GLU A 81 -0.85 5.95 14.56
N TYR A 82 -0.84 6.57 13.37
CA TYR A 82 -2.05 6.79 12.59
C TYR A 82 -2.77 5.46 12.27
N ILE A 83 -2.07 4.46 11.76
CA ILE A 83 -2.65 3.15 11.45
C ILE A 83 -3.20 2.49 12.72
N LEU A 84 -2.44 2.49 13.82
CA LEU A 84 -2.88 1.89 15.09
C LEU A 84 -4.12 2.55 15.68
N SER A 85 -4.31 3.86 15.45
CA SER A 85 -5.50 4.58 15.91
C SER A 85 -6.82 4.07 15.29
N HIS A 86 -6.76 3.28 14.22
CA HIS A 86 -7.92 2.66 13.55
C HIS A 86 -8.30 1.28 14.12
N HIS A 87 -7.73 0.89 15.27
CA HIS A 87 -8.01 -0.40 15.92
C HIS A 87 -7.83 -1.60 14.98
N VAL A 88 -6.72 -1.59 14.23
CA VAL A 88 -6.39 -2.59 13.21
C VAL A 88 -6.25 -3.99 13.81
N THR A 89 -6.57 -5.01 13.00
CA THR A 89 -6.31 -6.41 13.33
C THR A 89 -5.01 -6.88 12.66
N ARG A 90 -4.54 -8.08 13.02
CA ARG A 90 -3.43 -8.73 12.31
C ARG A 90 -3.76 -9.08 10.85
N ASN A 91 -5.04 -9.06 10.47
CA ASN A 91 -5.52 -9.25 9.09
C ASN A 91 -5.73 -7.90 8.39
N THR A 92 -4.80 -6.97 8.57
CA THR A 92 -4.78 -5.66 7.91
C THR A 92 -3.71 -5.66 6.83
N ALA A 93 -4.02 -5.12 5.64
CA ALA A 93 -3.04 -4.99 4.57
C ALA A 93 -2.48 -3.57 4.48
N ILE A 94 -1.19 -3.46 4.19
CA ILE A 94 -0.55 -2.22 3.78
C ILE A 94 -0.26 -2.30 2.28
N ILE A 95 -0.67 -1.28 1.53
CA ILE A 95 -0.55 -1.20 0.08
C ILE A 95 0.36 -0.01 -0.23
N ALA A 96 1.60 -0.28 -0.65
CA ALA A 96 2.52 0.76 -1.11
C ALA A 96 2.18 1.17 -2.55
N VAL A 97 2.02 2.48 -2.76
CA VAL A 97 1.80 3.08 -4.07
C VAL A 97 2.84 4.16 -4.30
N GLY A 98 3.94 3.78 -4.94
CA GLY A 98 5.03 4.70 -5.25
C GLY A 98 6.24 3.99 -5.82
N GLY A 99 7.41 4.61 -5.70
CA GLY A 99 8.69 3.97 -5.97
C GLY A 99 9.23 3.26 -4.74
N GLY A 100 10.49 2.78 -4.81
CA GLY A 100 11.11 2.05 -3.70
C GLY A 100 11.26 2.86 -2.39
N ALA A 101 11.18 4.19 -2.44
CA ALA A 101 11.18 4.99 -1.23
C ALA A 101 9.92 4.82 -0.37
N THR A 102 8.77 4.66 -1.02
CA THR A 102 7.46 4.39 -0.39
C THR A 102 7.42 3.00 0.24
N GLU A 103 8.09 2.02 -0.37
CA GLU A 103 8.13 0.63 0.13
C GLU A 103 8.92 0.51 1.43
N ILE A 104 10.04 1.22 1.58
CA ILE A 104 10.92 1.12 2.76
C ILE A 104 10.22 1.48 4.07
N LEU A 105 9.19 2.33 4.03
CA LEU A 105 8.40 2.65 5.22
C LEU A 105 7.66 1.43 5.82
N GLN A 106 7.42 0.39 5.02
CA GLN A 106 6.77 -0.85 5.47
C GLN A 106 7.73 -1.83 6.13
N ASP A 107 9.03 -1.69 5.86
CA ASP A 107 10.08 -2.61 6.33
C ASP A 107 10.84 -2.08 7.56
N LEU A 108 10.59 -0.81 7.94
CA LEU A 108 11.13 -0.19 9.16
C LEU A 108 10.38 -0.62 10.42
#